data_AF-W7YDX5-F1
#
_entry.id   AF-W7YDX5-F1
#
_cell.length_a   1.000
_cell.length_b   1.000
_cell.length_c   1.000
_cell.angle_alpha   90.00
_cell.angle_beta   90.00
_cell.angle_gamma   90.00
#
_symmetry.space_group_name_H-M   'P 1'
#
loop_
_entity.id
_entity.type
_entity.pdbx_description
1 polymer ?
#
loop_
_entity_poly.entity_id
_entity_poly.type
_entity_poly.pdbx_seq_one_letter_code
_entity_poly.pdbx_strand_id
1 'polypeptide(L)'
;MSEELMNFDIPQNRDCIIKVIGVGGGGSNAVNHMFNQGIKDVNFMVCNTDEQALENSPVPIKIQLGESLTEGRGAGNKPEKGKQAAIENIGEVEKVLQDNTKMVFITAGMGGGTGTGAAPIIAKAARDMGILTVGIVTIPFKFEGKLRINQALDGIAEMEKNVDSLLVINNEKLREMYGDLKLSNAFSKADDVLSTAARGIAEIITVHGYINVDFADVETVMKDSGVAIMGSSSAAGENRALLAIQQALESPLLNSNDIRGAQNILLNITSGVEEITMDEVGEVTDFVQETVGMSASIIWGTGSDKNLEDNVSVTIIATGFNTKNIAEFSQRNEPKVQRFALDDEEAKIGKDEEVLEFVDDEPQDLNQDEPEEGASRVIDFDAIEKAKDDRIHLFYKDTVQKKVVEESEMDMPLGYSQGRISTGVGERFSISPEDMEDDRYIERIENVPAYKRKKSKQLDASVEDDSRYKVSRFTISEGKDGKTKIVRDNPYLHDNVD
;
A
#
# COMPACT_ATOMS: atom_id res chain seq x y z
N MET A 1 -1.37 -28.11 58.32
CA MET A 1 -0.40 -27.88 57.23
C MET A 1 -1.10 -28.30 55.96
N SER A 2 -1.63 -27.31 55.25
CA SER A 2 -2.37 -27.43 54.00
C SER A 2 -1.37 -27.66 52.87
N GLU A 3 -1.54 -28.76 52.15
CA GLU A 3 -0.82 -29.03 50.90
C GLU A 3 -1.33 -28.07 49.82
N GLU A 4 -0.52 -27.06 49.49
CA GLU A 4 -0.69 -26.29 48.26
C GLU A 4 -0.31 -27.17 47.06
N LEU A 5 -1.33 -27.72 46.39
CA LEU A 5 -1.20 -28.27 45.05
C LEU A 5 -0.85 -27.12 44.09
N MET A 6 0.42 -27.04 43.69
CA MET A 6 0.83 -26.21 42.54
C MET A 6 0.09 -26.69 41.30
N ASN A 7 -0.77 -25.85 40.75
CA ASN A 7 -1.41 -26.08 39.47
C ASN A 7 -0.37 -25.87 38.37
N PHE A 8 0.26 -26.96 37.93
CA PHE A 8 1.11 -26.96 36.73
C PHE A 8 0.19 -26.93 35.50
N ASP A 9 -0.15 -25.73 35.03
CA ASP A 9 -0.61 -25.56 33.66
C ASP A 9 0.60 -25.79 32.74
N ILE A 10 0.82 -27.06 32.36
CA ILE A 10 1.57 -27.37 31.15
C ILE A 10 0.85 -26.60 30.05
N PRO A 11 1.53 -25.72 29.27
CA PRO A 11 0.88 -25.10 28.14
C PRO A 11 0.49 -26.23 27.19
N GLN A 12 -0.76 -26.65 27.25
CA GLN A 12 -1.35 -27.42 26.18
C GLN A 12 -1.26 -26.49 24.97
N ASN A 13 -0.31 -26.79 24.09
CA ASN A 13 -0.35 -26.30 22.73
C ASN A 13 -1.74 -26.72 22.25
N ARG A 14 -2.71 -25.80 22.27
CA ARG A 14 -4.08 -26.13 21.89
C ARG A 14 -3.97 -26.63 20.46
N ASP A 15 -4.28 -27.90 20.26
CA ASP A 15 -4.21 -28.62 18.99
C ASP A 15 -5.18 -27.96 17.99
N CYS A 16 -4.79 -26.80 17.49
CA CYS A 16 -5.56 -26.04 16.53
C CYS A 16 -5.11 -26.46 15.13
N ILE A 17 -6.08 -26.83 14.31
CA ILE A 17 -5.86 -27.21 12.92
C ILE A 17 -5.59 -26.01 11.99
N ILE A 18 -5.75 -24.79 12.49
CA ILE A 18 -5.62 -23.54 11.75
C ILE A 18 -4.37 -22.79 12.20
N LYS A 19 -3.52 -22.43 11.25
CA LYS A 19 -2.34 -21.58 11.49
C LYS A 19 -2.43 -20.29 10.69
N VAL A 20 -1.95 -19.18 11.25
CA VAL A 20 -1.86 -17.87 10.61
C VAL A 20 -0.39 -17.47 10.52
N ILE A 21 0.12 -17.29 9.31
CA ILE A 21 1.51 -16.96 9.02
C ILE A 21 1.61 -15.54 8.48
N GLY A 22 2.31 -14.67 9.21
CA GLY A 22 2.64 -13.32 8.79
C GLY A 22 3.97 -13.27 8.07
N VAL A 23 3.98 -12.83 6.81
CA VAL A 23 5.20 -12.81 5.98
C VAL A 23 5.66 -11.37 5.72
N GLY A 24 6.93 -11.09 6.06
CA GLY A 24 7.53 -9.76 5.96
C GLY A 24 6.96 -8.76 6.98
N GLY A 25 7.33 -7.48 6.86
CA GLY A 25 6.96 -6.45 7.84
C GLY A 25 5.44 -6.24 7.97
N GLY A 26 4.74 -6.01 6.85
CA GLY A 26 3.28 -5.79 6.87
C GLY A 26 2.50 -7.01 7.36
N GLY A 27 2.86 -8.22 6.91
CA GLY A 27 2.24 -9.46 7.39
C GLY A 27 2.53 -9.72 8.87
N SER A 28 3.76 -9.48 9.32
CA SER A 28 4.13 -9.61 10.73
C SER A 28 3.37 -8.62 11.61
N ASN A 29 3.20 -7.37 11.17
CA ASN A 29 2.42 -6.37 11.90
C ASN A 29 0.96 -6.80 12.05
N ALA A 30 0.34 -7.27 10.97
CA ALA A 30 -1.02 -7.77 11.01
C ALA A 30 -1.17 -8.97 11.96
N VAL A 31 -0.24 -9.94 11.93
CA VAL A 31 -0.28 -11.08 12.85
C VAL A 31 -0.01 -10.68 14.30
N ASN A 32 0.91 -9.76 14.54
CA ASN A 32 1.15 -9.21 15.87
C ASN A 32 -0.11 -8.53 16.41
N HIS A 33 -0.81 -7.79 15.55
CA HIS A 33 -2.09 -7.16 15.88
C HIS A 33 -3.17 -8.19 16.22
N MET A 34 -3.32 -9.23 15.39
CA MET A 34 -4.23 -10.36 15.63
C MET A 34 -3.96 -11.06 16.97
N PHE A 35 -2.68 -11.32 17.27
CA PHE A 35 -2.26 -11.94 18.51
C PHE A 35 -2.62 -11.07 19.73
N ASN A 36 -2.37 -9.75 19.64
CA ASN A 36 -2.70 -8.81 20.70
C ASN A 36 -4.21 -8.61 20.90
N GLN A 37 -5.02 -8.74 19.84
CA GLN A 37 -6.49 -8.78 19.94
C GLN A 37 -7.00 -10.06 20.62
N GLY A 38 -6.15 -11.08 20.78
CA GLY A 38 -6.49 -12.31 21.48
C GLY A 38 -7.44 -13.21 20.67
N ILE A 39 -7.31 -13.22 19.34
CA ILE A 39 -8.04 -14.18 18.49
C ILE A 39 -7.71 -15.59 18.97
N LYS A 40 -8.75 -16.35 19.28
CA LYS A 40 -8.66 -17.70 19.82
C LYS A 40 -8.65 -18.72 18.69
N ASP A 41 -8.26 -19.94 19.04
CA ASP A 41 -8.42 -21.11 18.17
C ASP A 41 -7.70 -20.99 16.82
N VAL A 42 -6.56 -20.28 16.81
CA VAL A 42 -5.57 -20.27 15.73
C VAL A 42 -4.16 -20.25 16.33
N ASN A 43 -3.19 -20.88 15.67
CA ASN A 43 -1.78 -20.68 16.03
C ASN A 43 -1.14 -19.62 15.14
N PHE A 44 -0.32 -18.77 15.74
CA PHE A 44 0.34 -17.68 15.04
C PHE A 44 1.81 -17.97 14.78
N MET A 45 2.28 -17.55 13.62
CA MET A 45 3.66 -17.65 13.19
C MET A 45 4.05 -16.41 12.38
N VAL A 46 5.29 -15.95 12.53
CA VAL A 46 5.83 -14.85 11.73
C VAL A 46 7.11 -15.26 11.02
N CYS A 47 7.22 -14.86 9.76
CA CYS A 47 8.37 -15.13 8.88
C CYS A 47 8.91 -13.81 8.35
N ASN A 48 10.17 -13.50 8.64
CA ASN A 48 10.77 -12.27 8.14
C ASN A 48 12.28 -12.43 7.88
N THR A 49 12.79 -11.64 6.95
CA THR A 49 14.24 -11.53 6.68
C THR A 49 14.92 -10.51 7.60
N ASP A 50 14.13 -9.72 8.31
CA ASP A 50 14.60 -8.70 9.25
C ASP A 50 14.51 -9.27 10.67
N GLU A 51 15.67 -9.46 11.30
CA GLU A 51 15.80 -10.03 12.64
C GLU A 51 15.23 -9.11 13.72
N GLN A 52 15.42 -7.79 13.58
CA GLN A 52 14.90 -6.80 14.54
C GLN A 52 13.36 -6.82 14.58
N ALA A 53 12.73 -7.01 13.42
CA ALA A 53 11.28 -7.14 13.34
C ALA A 53 10.78 -8.43 14.02
N LEU A 54 11.54 -9.53 13.95
CA LEU A 54 11.19 -10.80 14.60
C LEU A 54 11.35 -10.72 16.12
N GLU A 55 12.44 -10.14 16.61
CA GLU A 55 12.67 -10.00 18.06
C GLU A 55 11.54 -9.22 18.74
N ASN A 56 11.10 -8.13 18.12
CA ASN A 56 10.02 -7.27 18.63
C ASN A 56 8.62 -7.89 18.55
N SER A 57 8.43 -8.98 17.80
CA SER A 57 7.11 -9.64 17.67
C SER A 57 6.73 -10.36 18.98
N PRO A 58 5.49 -10.22 19.48
CA PRO A 58 4.99 -10.98 20.63
C PRO A 58 4.64 -12.44 20.28
N VAL A 59 4.69 -12.83 19.00
CA VAL A 59 4.24 -14.14 18.52
C VAL A 59 5.24 -15.23 18.94
N PRO A 60 4.77 -16.40 19.43
CA PRO A 60 5.66 -17.46 19.92
C PRO A 60 6.54 -18.10 18.84
N ILE A 61 5.99 -18.33 17.65
CA ILE A 61 6.69 -19.02 16.56
C ILE A 61 7.25 -17.98 15.59
N LYS A 62 8.57 -17.93 15.47
CA LYS A 62 9.30 -16.96 14.64
C LYS A 62 10.28 -17.71 13.75
N ILE A 63 10.25 -17.45 12.45
CA ILE A 63 11.19 -18.01 11.49
C ILE A 63 11.92 -16.86 10.78
N GLN A 64 13.24 -16.91 10.86
CA GLN A 64 14.10 -16.01 10.11
C GLN A 64 14.33 -16.58 8.71
N LEU A 65 14.05 -15.76 7.69
CA LEU A 65 14.24 -16.13 6.30
C LEU A 65 15.58 -15.60 5.80
N GLY A 66 16.36 -16.44 5.12
CA GLY A 66 17.59 -16.06 4.44
C GLY A 66 18.65 -15.55 5.41
N GLU A 67 18.93 -16.29 6.49
CA GLU A 67 19.98 -15.97 7.47
C GLU A 67 21.33 -15.75 6.77
N SER A 68 21.69 -16.62 5.82
CA SER A 68 22.94 -16.52 5.06
C SER A 68 22.90 -15.40 4.00
N LEU A 69 21.73 -15.17 3.39
CA LEU A 69 21.58 -14.22 2.28
C LEU A 69 21.46 -12.75 2.72
N THR A 70 20.84 -12.51 3.87
CA THR A 70 20.46 -11.17 4.33
C THR A 70 21.17 -10.74 5.61
N GLU A 71 21.80 -11.67 6.33
CA GLU A 71 22.43 -11.42 7.63
C GLU A 71 21.48 -10.71 8.60
N GLY A 72 20.17 -11.01 8.51
CA GLY A 72 19.13 -10.40 9.35
C GLY A 72 18.78 -8.94 9.01
N ARG A 73 19.31 -8.37 7.92
CA ARG A 73 19.10 -6.94 7.54
C ARG A 73 17.93 -6.70 6.59
N GLY A 74 17.19 -7.76 6.23
CA GLY A 74 16.04 -7.67 5.35
C GLY A 74 16.34 -7.73 3.84
N ALA A 75 15.27 -7.86 3.04
CA ALA A 75 15.36 -8.01 1.57
C ALA A 75 15.57 -6.71 0.79
N GLY A 76 15.59 -5.53 1.44
CA GLY A 76 15.88 -4.24 0.81
C GLY A 76 14.92 -3.84 -0.33
N ASN A 77 13.62 -4.11 -0.16
CA ASN A 77 12.57 -3.87 -1.17
C ASN A 77 12.75 -4.61 -2.51
N LYS A 78 13.47 -5.75 -2.51
CA LYS A 78 13.67 -6.61 -3.69
C LYS A 78 12.91 -7.92 -3.52
N PRO A 79 11.81 -8.16 -4.25
CA PRO A 79 11.04 -9.41 -4.19
C PRO A 79 11.88 -10.66 -4.44
N GLU A 80 12.78 -10.63 -5.43
CA GLU A 80 13.67 -11.77 -5.72
C GLU A 80 14.55 -12.18 -4.53
N LYS A 81 15.03 -11.21 -3.74
CA LYS A 81 15.77 -11.53 -2.51
C LYS A 81 14.88 -12.19 -1.46
N GLY A 82 13.65 -11.71 -1.30
CA GLY A 82 12.66 -12.31 -0.41
C GLY A 82 12.31 -13.74 -0.82
N LYS A 83 12.19 -13.99 -2.12
CA LYS A 83 11.96 -15.32 -2.70
C LYS A 83 13.12 -16.27 -2.42
N GLN A 84 14.36 -15.85 -2.67
CA GLN A 84 15.54 -16.67 -2.39
C GLN A 84 15.68 -16.97 -0.90
N ALA A 85 15.43 -15.97 -0.03
CA ALA A 85 15.45 -16.14 1.41
C ALA A 85 14.39 -17.16 1.89
N ALA A 86 13.21 -17.18 1.28
CA ALA A 86 12.18 -18.17 1.60
C ALA A 86 12.58 -19.59 1.18
N ILE A 87 13.22 -19.74 0.01
CA ILE A 87 13.70 -21.04 -0.48
C ILE A 87 14.78 -21.62 0.44
N GLU A 88 15.68 -20.79 0.96
CA GLU A 88 16.73 -21.21 1.91
C GLU A 88 16.16 -21.87 3.16
N ASN A 89 15.13 -21.26 3.77
CA ASN A 89 14.56 -21.69 5.05
C ASN A 89 13.21 -22.42 4.92
N ILE A 90 12.82 -22.86 3.71
CA ILE A 90 11.50 -23.47 3.50
C ILE A 90 11.28 -24.74 4.34
N GLY A 91 12.35 -25.52 4.56
CA GLY A 91 12.28 -26.74 5.36
C GLY A 91 11.96 -26.50 6.84
N GLU A 92 12.20 -25.29 7.37
CA GLU A 92 11.75 -24.94 8.73
C GLU A 92 10.27 -24.59 8.75
N VAL A 93 9.79 -23.87 7.73
CA VAL A 93 8.37 -23.56 7.55
C VAL A 93 7.56 -24.84 7.41
N GLU A 94 8.01 -25.78 6.59
CA GLU A 94 7.37 -27.09 6.40
C GLU A 94 7.29 -27.89 7.71
N LYS A 95 8.34 -27.90 8.53
CA LYS A 95 8.32 -28.59 9.84
C LYS A 95 7.24 -28.04 10.76
N VAL A 96 7.05 -26.73 10.78
CA VAL A 96 5.99 -26.10 11.60
C VAL A 96 4.61 -26.38 11.02
N LEU A 97 4.48 -26.41 9.70
CA LEU A 97 3.23 -26.73 9.01
C LEU A 97 2.81 -28.20 9.17
N GLN A 98 3.75 -29.13 9.30
CA GLN A 98 3.47 -30.55 9.51
C GLN A 98 2.74 -30.85 10.84
N ASP A 99 2.83 -29.94 11.81
CA ASP A 99 2.23 -30.11 13.13
C ASP A 99 0.71 -29.84 13.11
N ASN A 100 -0.05 -30.87 12.71
CA ASN A 100 -1.52 -30.94 12.74
C ASN A 100 -2.25 -29.80 11.99
N THR A 101 -1.63 -29.20 10.97
CA THR A 101 -2.25 -28.12 10.18
C THR A 101 -3.15 -28.69 9.08
N LYS A 102 -4.42 -28.29 9.08
CA LYS A 102 -5.36 -28.55 7.96
C LYS A 102 -5.62 -27.32 7.12
N MET A 103 -5.46 -26.13 7.72
CA MET A 103 -5.69 -24.85 7.06
C MET A 103 -4.61 -23.85 7.46
N VAL A 104 -4.14 -23.07 6.48
CA VAL A 104 -3.20 -21.98 6.73
C VAL A 104 -3.67 -20.67 6.09
N PHE A 105 -3.62 -19.61 6.89
CA PHE A 105 -3.78 -18.23 6.41
C PHE A 105 -2.42 -17.61 6.24
N ILE A 106 -2.08 -17.18 5.02
CA ILE A 106 -0.81 -16.51 4.75
C ILE A 106 -1.12 -15.03 4.52
N THR A 107 -0.73 -14.20 5.48
CA THR A 107 -0.92 -12.76 5.42
C THR A 107 0.35 -12.04 5.01
N ALA A 108 0.25 -11.16 4.02
CA ALA A 108 1.38 -10.39 3.51
C ALA A 108 0.95 -9.01 2.99
N GLY A 109 1.72 -7.99 3.36
CA GLY A 109 1.65 -6.69 2.71
C GLY A 109 2.43 -6.72 1.39
N MET A 110 1.73 -6.62 0.27
CA MET A 110 2.34 -6.70 -1.05
C MET A 110 3.00 -5.37 -1.44
N GLY A 111 4.03 -5.44 -2.28
CA GLY A 111 4.80 -4.29 -2.73
C GLY A 111 6.11 -4.05 -1.96
N GLY A 112 6.36 -4.82 -0.90
CA GLY A 112 7.67 -4.90 -0.24
C GLY A 112 8.62 -5.89 -0.90
N GLY A 113 9.78 -6.15 -0.29
CA GLY A 113 10.70 -7.21 -0.72
C GLY A 113 10.33 -8.58 -0.16
N THR A 114 10.25 -8.70 1.16
CA THR A 114 10.05 -9.99 1.85
C THR A 114 8.65 -10.55 1.62
N GLY A 115 7.59 -9.78 1.94
CA GLY A 115 6.21 -10.25 1.78
C GLY A 115 5.90 -10.69 0.35
N THR A 116 6.16 -9.82 -0.62
CA THR A 116 5.91 -10.07 -2.05
C THR A 116 6.65 -11.29 -2.60
N GLY A 117 7.90 -11.52 -2.18
CA GLY A 117 8.73 -12.60 -2.70
C GLY A 117 8.58 -13.92 -1.94
N ALA A 118 8.45 -13.87 -0.61
CA ALA A 118 8.42 -15.05 0.24
C ALA A 118 7.03 -15.66 0.37
N ALA A 119 5.96 -14.85 0.39
CA ALA A 119 4.61 -15.35 0.62
C ALA A 119 4.17 -16.38 -0.44
N PRO A 120 4.41 -16.18 -1.76
CA PRO A 120 4.07 -17.19 -2.76
C PRO A 120 4.82 -18.52 -2.59
N ILE A 121 6.05 -18.49 -2.08
CA ILE A 121 6.86 -19.69 -1.85
C ILE A 121 6.33 -20.48 -0.64
N ILE A 122 6.00 -19.78 0.44
CA ILE A 122 5.38 -20.39 1.62
C ILE A 122 4.01 -20.97 1.28
N ALA A 123 3.21 -20.25 0.48
CA ALA A 123 1.92 -20.73 -0.01
C ALA A 123 2.05 -22.00 -0.83
N LYS A 124 3.02 -22.01 -1.75
CA LYS A 124 3.30 -23.20 -2.55
C LYS A 124 3.64 -24.41 -1.68
N ALA A 125 4.53 -24.25 -0.69
CA ALA A 125 4.90 -25.34 0.20
C ALA A 125 3.70 -25.88 0.99
N ALA A 126 2.85 -25.00 1.53
CA ALA A 126 1.63 -25.41 2.23
C ALA A 126 0.65 -26.16 1.31
N ARG A 127 0.44 -25.67 0.09
CA ARG A 127 -0.44 -26.30 -0.89
C ARG A 127 0.09 -27.65 -1.37
N ASP A 128 1.40 -27.76 -1.61
CA ASP A 128 2.07 -29.01 -1.99
C ASP A 128 1.96 -30.08 -0.87
N MET A 129 1.82 -29.65 0.39
CA MET A 129 1.54 -30.52 1.54
C MET A 129 0.06 -30.93 1.68
N GLY A 130 -0.84 -30.40 0.83
CA GLY A 130 -2.27 -30.67 0.88
C GLY A 130 -3.03 -29.89 1.97
N ILE A 131 -2.45 -28.80 2.47
CA ILE A 131 -3.10 -27.90 3.44
C ILE A 131 -3.96 -26.90 2.67
N LEU A 132 -5.19 -26.65 3.13
CA LEU A 132 -6.06 -25.61 2.56
C LEU A 132 -5.40 -24.24 2.76
N THR A 133 -4.93 -23.64 1.68
CA THR A 133 -4.05 -22.47 1.71
C THR A 133 -4.81 -21.23 1.26
N VAL A 134 -5.03 -20.30 2.20
CA VAL A 134 -5.72 -19.04 1.94
C VAL A 134 -4.74 -17.88 2.06
N GLY A 135 -4.52 -17.17 0.95
CA GLY A 135 -3.71 -15.94 0.95
C GLY A 135 -4.56 -14.72 1.31
N ILE A 136 -4.16 -13.94 2.30
CA ILE A 136 -4.79 -12.65 2.63
C ILE A 136 -3.77 -11.55 2.40
N VAL A 137 -3.95 -10.76 1.34
CA VAL A 137 -2.90 -9.86 0.85
C VAL A 137 -3.42 -8.44 0.69
N THR A 138 -2.58 -7.45 1.02
CA THR A 138 -2.94 -6.04 0.85
C THR A 138 -2.21 -5.41 -0.33
N ILE A 139 -2.93 -4.59 -1.10
CA ILE A 139 -2.37 -3.68 -2.09
C ILE A 139 -1.98 -2.38 -1.35
N PRO A 140 -0.76 -1.85 -1.56
CA PRO A 140 -0.28 -0.67 -0.85
C PRO A 140 -1.07 0.59 -1.22
N PHE A 141 -0.98 1.63 -0.38
CA PHE A 141 -1.62 2.91 -0.68
C PHE A 141 -0.98 3.58 -1.90
N LYS A 142 -1.75 4.39 -2.65
CA LYS A 142 -1.21 5.08 -3.85
C LYS A 142 -0.01 5.98 -3.53
N PHE A 143 0.06 6.55 -2.32
CA PHE A 143 1.15 7.43 -1.90
C PHE A 143 2.48 6.70 -1.68
N GLU A 144 2.46 5.38 -1.49
CA GLU A 144 3.69 4.58 -1.28
C GLU A 144 4.53 4.44 -2.55
N GLY A 145 3.96 4.80 -3.70
CA GLY A 145 4.65 4.92 -4.97
C GLY A 145 4.35 3.80 -5.96
N LYS A 146 4.48 4.13 -7.26
CA LYS A 146 4.15 3.23 -8.37
C LYS A 146 4.97 1.93 -8.38
N LEU A 147 6.23 2.00 -7.94
CA LEU A 147 7.10 0.82 -7.89
C LEU A 147 6.52 -0.27 -6.98
N ARG A 148 6.06 0.10 -5.77
CA ARG A 148 5.47 -0.84 -4.83
C ARG A 148 4.16 -1.42 -5.35
N ILE A 149 3.33 -0.61 -6.00
CA ILE A 149 2.07 -1.08 -6.61
C ILE A 149 2.35 -2.13 -7.70
N ASN A 150 3.31 -1.86 -8.59
CA ASN A 150 3.66 -2.82 -9.66
C ASN A 150 4.22 -4.12 -9.06
N GLN A 151 5.13 -4.02 -8.08
CA GLN A 151 5.64 -5.18 -7.35
C GLN A 151 4.51 -5.96 -6.66
N ALA A 152 3.52 -5.26 -6.10
CA ALA A 152 2.38 -5.88 -5.45
C ALA A 152 1.54 -6.67 -6.46
N LEU A 153 1.20 -6.09 -7.62
CA LEU A 153 0.44 -6.77 -8.67
C LEU A 153 1.15 -8.02 -9.19
N ASP A 154 2.47 -7.96 -9.36
CA ASP A 154 3.26 -9.12 -9.78
C ASP A 154 3.30 -10.20 -8.69
N GLY A 155 3.45 -9.81 -7.42
CA GLY A 155 3.40 -10.73 -6.29
C GLY A 155 2.03 -11.39 -6.10
N ILE A 156 0.95 -10.64 -6.29
CA ILE A 156 -0.43 -11.14 -6.23
C ILE A 156 -0.68 -12.17 -7.34
N ALA A 157 -0.26 -11.87 -8.58
CA ALA A 157 -0.38 -12.79 -9.70
C ALA A 157 0.42 -14.09 -9.51
N GLU A 158 1.55 -14.03 -8.79
CA GLU A 158 2.30 -15.24 -8.41
C GLU A 158 1.63 -15.97 -7.24
N MET A 159 1.12 -15.24 -6.24
CA MET A 159 0.40 -15.81 -5.10
C MET A 159 -0.84 -16.59 -5.55
N GLU A 160 -1.62 -16.04 -6.49
CA GLU A 160 -2.84 -16.65 -7.04
C GLU A 160 -2.61 -18.07 -7.57
N LYS A 161 -1.44 -18.35 -8.15
CA LYS A 161 -1.10 -19.69 -8.67
C LYS A 161 -0.77 -20.71 -7.58
N ASN A 162 -0.45 -20.24 -6.38
CA ASN A 162 0.10 -21.03 -5.28
C ASN A 162 -0.85 -21.12 -4.07
N VAL A 163 -2.02 -20.51 -4.13
CA VAL A 163 -3.07 -20.59 -3.09
C VAL A 163 -4.33 -21.23 -3.65
N ASP A 164 -5.16 -21.75 -2.76
CA ASP A 164 -6.49 -22.25 -3.12
C ASP A 164 -7.51 -21.11 -3.22
N SER A 165 -7.39 -20.14 -2.31
CA SER A 165 -8.21 -18.93 -2.25
C SER A 165 -7.35 -17.71 -1.95
N LEU A 166 -7.59 -16.60 -2.64
CA LEU A 166 -6.85 -15.34 -2.47
C LEU A 166 -7.80 -14.20 -2.11
N LEU A 167 -7.73 -13.70 -0.89
CA LEU A 167 -8.42 -12.48 -0.47
C LEU A 167 -7.50 -11.29 -0.68
N VAL A 168 -7.88 -10.40 -1.60
CA VAL A 168 -7.14 -9.18 -1.90
C VAL A 168 -7.83 -7.99 -1.24
N ILE A 169 -7.08 -7.21 -0.46
CA ILE A 169 -7.59 -6.02 0.23
C ILE A 169 -6.90 -4.79 -0.34
N ASN A 170 -7.68 -3.82 -0.80
CA ASN A 170 -7.13 -2.58 -1.35
C ASN A 170 -7.06 -1.48 -0.29
N ASN A 171 -5.85 -1.14 0.17
CA ASN A 171 -5.66 -0.10 1.18
C ASN A 171 -6.11 1.29 0.71
N GLU A 172 -6.11 1.54 -0.60
CA GLU A 172 -6.63 2.80 -1.14
C GLU A 172 -8.12 2.98 -0.84
N LYS A 173 -8.90 1.90 -0.86
CA LYS A 173 -10.33 1.98 -0.53
C LYS A 173 -10.54 2.35 0.92
N LEU A 174 -9.73 1.80 1.82
CA LEU A 174 -9.73 2.19 3.23
C LEU A 174 -9.55 3.71 3.39
N ARG A 175 -8.65 4.31 2.60
CA ARG A 175 -8.47 5.77 2.61
C ARG A 175 -9.70 6.51 2.10
N GLU A 176 -10.35 6.03 1.05
CA GLU A 176 -11.55 6.66 0.47
C GLU A 176 -12.74 6.68 1.45
N MET A 177 -12.94 5.62 2.24
CA MET A 177 -14.04 5.56 3.22
C MET A 177 -13.76 6.30 4.52
N TYR A 178 -12.54 6.18 5.06
CA TYR A 178 -12.22 6.79 6.36
C TYR A 178 -11.67 8.23 6.25
N GLY A 179 -11.39 8.69 5.03
CA GLY A 179 -10.89 10.04 4.75
C GLY A 179 -9.44 10.25 5.18
N ASP A 180 -9.13 11.47 5.62
CA ASP A 180 -7.77 11.89 5.97
C ASP A 180 -7.37 11.39 7.38
N LEU A 181 -6.90 10.15 7.43
CA LEU A 181 -6.34 9.54 8.64
C LEU A 181 -4.85 9.85 8.78
N LYS A 182 -4.37 9.96 10.03
CA LYS A 182 -2.93 9.92 10.33
C LYS A 182 -2.33 8.62 9.78
N LEU A 183 -1.09 8.68 9.30
CA LEU A 183 -0.40 7.55 8.69
C LEU A 183 -0.40 6.28 9.56
N SER A 184 -0.12 6.41 10.86
CA SER A 184 -0.16 5.29 11.82
C SER A 184 -1.55 4.65 11.91
N ASN A 185 -2.58 5.48 11.91
CA ASN A 185 -3.96 5.03 12.02
C ASN A 185 -4.43 4.37 10.72
N ALA A 186 -3.95 4.83 9.56
CA ALA A 186 -4.25 4.22 8.28
C ALA A 186 -3.72 2.78 8.18
N PHE A 187 -2.46 2.55 8.59
CA PHE A 187 -1.90 1.19 8.65
C PHE A 187 -2.57 0.33 9.73
N SER A 188 -2.83 0.88 10.91
CA SER A 188 -3.59 0.16 11.94
C SER A 188 -4.98 -0.24 11.47
N LYS A 189 -5.63 0.57 10.63
CA LYS A 189 -6.93 0.22 10.03
C LYS A 189 -6.79 -0.89 8.99
N ALA A 190 -5.71 -0.92 8.22
CA ALA A 190 -5.43 -2.07 7.34
C ALA A 190 -5.20 -3.35 8.16
N ASP A 191 -4.51 -3.26 9.30
CA ASP A 191 -4.30 -4.39 10.22
C ASP A 191 -5.63 -4.85 10.85
N ASP A 192 -6.53 -3.92 11.23
CA ASP A 192 -7.88 -4.24 11.72
C ASP A 192 -8.69 -5.03 10.68
N VAL A 193 -8.59 -4.62 9.42
CA VAL A 193 -9.29 -5.23 8.27
C VAL A 193 -8.75 -6.63 7.99
N LEU A 194 -7.43 -6.81 8.01
CA LEU A 194 -6.78 -8.12 7.93
C LEU A 194 -7.17 -9.04 9.09
N SER A 195 -7.24 -8.49 10.30
CA SER A 195 -7.61 -9.23 11.50
C SER A 195 -9.06 -9.68 11.45
N THR A 196 -9.95 -8.79 10.99
CA THR A 196 -11.36 -9.12 10.76
C THR A 196 -11.50 -10.22 9.71
N ALA A 197 -10.67 -10.19 8.66
CA ALA A 197 -10.69 -11.20 7.62
C ALA A 197 -10.27 -12.59 8.13
N ALA A 198 -9.12 -12.68 8.76
CA ALA A 198 -8.63 -13.93 9.32
C ALA A 198 -9.56 -14.46 10.44
N ARG A 199 -10.04 -13.57 11.31
CA ARG A 199 -10.99 -13.90 12.38
C ARG A 199 -12.31 -14.44 11.82
N GLY A 200 -12.92 -13.75 10.86
CA GLY A 200 -14.22 -14.13 10.31
C GLY A 200 -14.21 -15.53 9.68
N ILE A 201 -13.13 -15.89 8.96
CA ILE A 201 -13.00 -17.24 8.38
C ILE A 201 -12.70 -18.28 9.47
N ALA A 202 -11.81 -17.96 10.43
CA ALA A 202 -11.47 -18.88 11.51
C ALA A 202 -12.66 -19.17 12.44
N GLU A 203 -13.48 -18.16 12.75
CA GLU A 203 -14.63 -18.28 13.63
C GLU A 203 -15.73 -19.17 13.04
N ILE A 204 -15.94 -19.17 11.71
CA ILE A 204 -16.88 -20.08 11.03
C ILE A 204 -16.59 -21.55 11.36
N ILE A 205 -15.31 -21.90 11.50
CA ILE A 205 -14.85 -23.28 11.70
C ILE A 205 -14.73 -23.61 13.19
N THR A 206 -14.28 -22.65 14.00
CA THR A 206 -13.84 -22.89 15.38
C THR A 206 -14.93 -22.60 16.42
N VAL A 207 -15.76 -21.57 16.17
CA VAL A 207 -16.81 -21.19 17.09
C VAL A 207 -18.01 -22.09 16.87
N HIS A 208 -18.37 -22.83 17.92
CA HIS A 208 -19.52 -23.71 17.89
C HIS A 208 -20.79 -22.89 18.14
N GLY A 209 -21.67 -22.81 17.16
CA GLY A 209 -23.07 -22.43 17.35
C GLY A 209 -24.02 -23.61 17.13
N TYR A 210 -25.27 -23.28 16.83
CA TYR A 210 -26.34 -24.27 16.68
C TYR A 210 -26.25 -25.01 15.34
N ILE A 211 -25.81 -24.31 14.30
CA ILE A 211 -25.57 -24.85 12.97
C ILE A 211 -24.11 -24.54 12.64
N ASN A 212 -23.25 -25.53 12.87
CA ASN A 212 -21.84 -25.43 12.55
C ASN A 212 -21.62 -25.80 11.09
N VAL A 213 -20.83 -25.01 10.41
CA VAL A 213 -20.25 -25.39 9.12
C VAL A 213 -19.07 -26.29 9.42
N ASP A 214 -19.02 -27.47 8.80
CA ASP A 214 -17.88 -28.35 9.00
C ASP A 214 -16.67 -27.92 8.16
N PHE A 215 -15.48 -28.43 8.49
CA PHE A 215 -14.29 -28.09 7.72
C PHE A 215 -14.36 -28.56 6.26
N ALA A 216 -15.10 -29.65 5.98
CA ALA A 216 -15.21 -30.20 4.62
C ALA A 216 -16.05 -29.31 3.70
N ASP A 217 -17.08 -28.66 4.25
CA ASP A 217 -17.91 -27.67 3.59
C ASP A 217 -17.09 -26.42 3.25
N VAL A 218 -16.30 -25.91 4.21
CA VAL A 218 -15.39 -24.79 3.96
C VAL A 218 -14.31 -25.16 2.94
N GLU A 219 -13.70 -26.35 3.06
CA GLU A 219 -12.73 -26.84 2.08
C GLU A 219 -13.35 -26.92 0.69
N THR A 220 -14.57 -27.45 0.56
CA THR A 220 -15.25 -27.60 -0.74
C THR A 220 -15.48 -26.26 -1.44
N VAL A 221 -15.77 -25.20 -0.68
CA VAL A 221 -16.03 -23.87 -1.27
C VAL A 221 -14.75 -23.06 -1.53
N MET A 222 -13.76 -23.18 -0.65
CA MET A 222 -12.54 -22.36 -0.75
C MET A 222 -11.45 -23.00 -1.60
N LYS A 223 -11.46 -24.33 -1.76
CA LYS A 223 -10.45 -25.06 -2.54
C LYS A 223 -10.52 -24.69 -4.02
N ASP A 224 -9.38 -24.31 -4.59
CA ASP A 224 -9.24 -23.87 -5.99
C ASP A 224 -10.27 -22.82 -6.43
N SER A 225 -10.73 -21.98 -5.50
CA SER A 225 -11.78 -20.98 -5.73
C SER A 225 -11.26 -19.67 -6.33
N GLY A 226 -9.94 -19.51 -6.38
CA GLY A 226 -9.27 -18.34 -6.94
C GLY A 226 -9.43 -17.12 -6.05
N VAL A 227 -9.78 -15.98 -6.63
CA VAL A 227 -9.94 -14.76 -5.84
C VAL A 227 -11.26 -14.76 -5.07
N ALA A 228 -11.17 -14.46 -3.78
CA ALA A 228 -12.28 -14.34 -2.86
C ALA A 228 -12.49 -12.87 -2.45
N ILE A 229 -13.73 -12.57 -2.07
CA ILE A 229 -14.13 -11.25 -1.58
C ILE A 229 -14.89 -11.46 -0.28
N MET A 230 -14.67 -10.57 0.68
CA MET A 230 -15.28 -10.67 2.01
C MET A 230 -16.03 -9.40 2.35
N GLY A 231 -17.10 -9.51 3.12
CA GLY A 231 -17.79 -8.40 3.75
C GLY A 231 -18.08 -8.74 5.19
N SER A 232 -17.94 -7.78 6.09
CA SER A 232 -18.32 -7.99 7.49
C SER A 232 -18.85 -6.70 8.09
N SER A 233 -19.91 -6.83 8.89
CA SER A 233 -20.42 -5.72 9.69
C SER A 233 -21.16 -6.25 10.93
N SER A 234 -21.55 -5.33 11.81
CA SER A 234 -22.38 -5.60 12.98
C SER A 234 -23.44 -4.52 13.14
N ALA A 235 -24.68 -4.91 13.42
CA ALA A 235 -25.76 -3.97 13.64
C ALA A 235 -26.63 -4.37 14.84
N ALA A 236 -27.43 -3.40 15.31
CA ALA A 236 -28.30 -3.50 16.48
C ALA A 236 -29.71 -3.01 16.15
N GLY A 237 -30.70 -3.38 16.98
CA GLY A 237 -32.09 -2.93 16.86
C GLY A 237 -33.03 -3.92 16.15
N GLU A 238 -34.23 -3.46 15.82
CA GLU A 238 -35.36 -4.30 15.34
C GLU A 238 -35.08 -5.01 14.00
N ASN A 239 -34.28 -4.39 13.12
CA ASN A 239 -33.86 -4.96 11.82
C ASN A 239 -32.35 -5.25 11.79
N ARG A 240 -31.77 -5.64 12.93
CA ARG A 240 -30.31 -5.82 13.06
C ARG A 240 -29.72 -6.77 12.02
N ALA A 241 -30.38 -7.88 11.69
CA ALA A 241 -29.86 -8.86 10.73
C ALA A 241 -29.80 -8.28 9.31
N LEU A 242 -30.90 -7.68 8.83
CA LEU A 242 -30.97 -7.04 7.51
C LEU A 242 -30.00 -5.85 7.39
N LEU A 243 -29.89 -5.02 8.42
CA LEU A 243 -28.95 -3.90 8.43
C LEU A 243 -27.50 -4.39 8.42
N ALA A 244 -27.19 -5.46 9.16
CA ALA A 244 -25.85 -6.04 9.18
C ALA A 244 -25.46 -6.58 7.80
N ILE A 245 -26.34 -7.29 7.08
CA ILE A 245 -25.98 -7.77 5.74
C ILE A 245 -25.83 -6.63 4.74
N GLN A 246 -26.69 -5.59 4.78
CA GLN A 246 -26.56 -4.42 3.92
C GLN A 246 -25.21 -3.71 4.12
N GLN A 247 -24.85 -3.43 5.37
CA GLN A 247 -23.56 -2.83 5.71
C GLN A 247 -22.38 -3.76 5.39
N ALA A 248 -22.56 -5.07 5.50
CA ALA A 248 -21.53 -6.04 5.12
C ALA A 248 -21.29 -6.00 3.61
N LEU A 249 -22.32 -5.82 2.78
CA LEU A 249 -22.19 -5.67 1.33
C LEU A 249 -21.57 -4.33 0.90
N GLU A 250 -21.76 -3.30 1.71
CA GLU A 250 -21.11 -1.99 1.52
C GLU A 250 -19.72 -1.92 2.16
N SER A 251 -19.24 -3.02 2.74
CA SER A 251 -18.02 -3.06 3.54
C SER A 251 -16.77 -2.79 2.68
N PRO A 252 -15.76 -2.11 3.24
CA PRO A 252 -14.43 -1.95 2.67
C PRO A 252 -13.78 -3.18 2.03
N LEU A 253 -14.08 -4.34 2.61
CA LEU A 253 -13.53 -5.63 2.25
C LEU A 253 -14.09 -6.15 0.91
N LEU A 254 -15.26 -5.65 0.50
CA LEU A 254 -15.80 -5.82 -0.84
C LEU A 254 -15.22 -4.75 -1.73
N ASN A 255 -14.22 -5.13 -2.53
CA ASN A 255 -13.50 -4.23 -3.44
C ASN A 255 -14.38 -3.65 -4.58
N SER A 256 -15.50 -3.00 -4.28
CA SER A 256 -16.44 -2.41 -5.26
C SER A 256 -16.86 -3.37 -6.38
N ASN A 257 -16.57 -4.66 -6.18
CA ASN A 257 -16.94 -5.71 -7.09
C ASN A 257 -18.31 -6.16 -6.66
N ASP A 258 -19.16 -6.25 -7.66
CA ASP A 258 -20.43 -6.88 -7.49
C ASP A 258 -20.26 -8.32 -7.05
N ILE A 259 -20.97 -8.74 -6.01
CA ILE A 259 -21.04 -10.15 -5.62
C ILE A 259 -21.77 -10.99 -6.68
N ARG A 260 -22.47 -10.34 -7.63
CA ARG A 260 -23.05 -10.98 -8.81
C ARG A 260 -22.02 -11.81 -9.56
N GLY A 261 -22.30 -13.10 -9.67
CA GLY A 261 -21.45 -14.07 -10.36
C GLY A 261 -20.48 -14.83 -9.47
N ALA A 262 -20.55 -14.67 -8.14
CA ALA A 262 -19.98 -15.64 -7.21
C ALA A 262 -20.67 -17.01 -7.40
N GLN A 263 -19.88 -18.09 -7.42
CA GLN A 263 -20.42 -19.45 -7.53
C GLN A 263 -20.78 -20.01 -6.16
N ASN A 264 -20.04 -19.61 -5.14
CA ASN A 264 -20.20 -20.10 -3.79
C ASN A 264 -20.12 -18.95 -2.79
N ILE A 265 -20.88 -19.05 -1.71
CA ILE A 265 -20.97 -18.06 -0.66
C ILE A 265 -20.90 -18.77 0.69
N LEU A 266 -20.02 -18.32 1.57
CA LEU A 266 -20.06 -18.62 2.99
C LEU A 266 -20.68 -17.44 3.71
N LEU A 267 -21.68 -17.72 4.53
CA LEU A 267 -22.34 -16.75 5.38
C LEU A 267 -22.16 -17.16 6.83
N ASN A 268 -21.51 -16.32 7.63
CA ASN A 268 -21.45 -16.48 9.07
C ASN A 268 -22.39 -15.48 9.72
N ILE A 269 -23.21 -15.95 10.64
CA ILE A 269 -24.09 -15.11 11.42
C ILE A 269 -23.77 -15.34 12.90
N THR A 270 -23.15 -14.35 13.53
CA THR A 270 -22.82 -14.39 14.95
C THR A 270 -23.79 -13.50 15.72
N SER A 271 -24.56 -14.08 16.64
CA SER A 271 -25.45 -13.33 17.54
C SER A 271 -24.81 -13.12 18.90
N GLY A 272 -25.21 -12.05 19.58
CA GLY A 272 -24.78 -11.76 20.94
C GLY A 272 -25.46 -12.61 22.02
N VAL A 273 -25.92 -11.94 23.07
CA VAL A 273 -26.70 -12.50 24.18
C VAL A 273 -28.09 -12.93 23.69
N GLU A 274 -28.72 -12.09 22.88
CA GLU A 274 -29.98 -12.43 22.21
C GLU A 274 -29.70 -13.21 20.93
N GLU A 275 -30.16 -14.46 20.90
CA GLU A 275 -30.07 -15.35 19.75
C GLU A 275 -30.79 -14.77 18.53
N ILE A 276 -30.27 -15.07 17.35
CA ILE A 276 -30.93 -14.70 16.10
C ILE A 276 -32.17 -15.57 15.87
N THR A 277 -33.24 -14.97 15.37
CA THR A 277 -34.49 -15.66 15.03
C THR A 277 -34.44 -16.29 13.63
N MET A 278 -35.31 -17.26 13.38
CA MET A 278 -35.41 -17.90 12.06
C MET A 278 -35.82 -16.90 10.96
N ASP A 279 -36.68 -15.94 11.29
CA ASP A 279 -37.13 -14.92 10.36
C ASP A 279 -35.97 -13.99 9.97
N GLU A 280 -35.16 -13.56 10.94
CA GLU A 280 -33.95 -12.76 10.69
C GLU A 280 -32.94 -13.49 9.79
N VAL A 281 -32.72 -14.81 10.00
CA VAL A 281 -31.86 -15.62 9.14
C VAL A 281 -32.43 -15.69 7.72
N GLY A 282 -33.75 -15.91 7.60
CA GLY A 282 -34.47 -15.93 6.33
C GLY A 282 -34.26 -14.65 5.53
N GLU A 283 -34.47 -13.49 6.17
CA GLU A 283 -34.27 -12.16 5.57
C GLU A 283 -32.85 -11.98 5.03
N VAL A 284 -31.82 -12.39 5.78
CA VAL A 284 -30.42 -12.31 5.34
C VAL A 284 -30.19 -13.21 4.12
N THR A 285 -30.64 -14.46 4.18
CA THR A 285 -30.43 -15.42 3.08
C THR A 285 -31.15 -15.00 1.80
N ASP A 286 -32.38 -14.50 1.91
CA ASP A 286 -33.18 -14.04 0.76
C ASP A 286 -32.53 -12.82 0.11
N PHE A 287 -32.05 -11.87 0.93
CA PHE A 287 -31.34 -10.68 0.44
C PHE A 287 -30.04 -11.02 -0.30
N VAL A 288 -29.27 -11.98 0.23
CA VAL A 288 -28.04 -12.46 -0.43
C VAL A 288 -28.36 -13.18 -1.74
N GLN A 289 -29.39 -14.03 -1.78
CA GLN A 289 -29.82 -14.72 -3.00
C GLN A 289 -30.29 -13.75 -4.08
N GLU A 290 -31.04 -12.72 -3.70
CA GLU A 290 -31.50 -11.67 -4.63
C GLU A 290 -30.33 -10.90 -5.22
N THR A 291 -29.32 -10.59 -4.41
CA THR A 291 -28.17 -9.79 -4.84
C THR A 291 -27.22 -10.58 -5.76
N VAL A 292 -26.96 -11.84 -5.45
CA VAL A 292 -25.96 -12.67 -6.19
C VAL A 292 -26.57 -13.30 -7.45
N GLY A 293 -27.88 -13.57 -7.40
CA GLY A 293 -28.63 -14.34 -8.39
C GLY A 293 -28.82 -15.80 -7.95
N MET A 294 -29.92 -16.42 -8.41
CA MET A 294 -30.42 -17.74 -7.96
C MET A 294 -29.50 -18.96 -8.27
N SER A 295 -28.26 -18.74 -8.73
CA SER A 295 -27.35 -19.80 -9.17
C SER A 295 -26.18 -20.09 -8.21
N ALA A 296 -26.03 -19.33 -7.13
CA ALA A 296 -24.93 -19.51 -6.18
C ALA A 296 -25.26 -20.54 -5.09
N SER A 297 -24.29 -21.38 -4.74
CA SER A 297 -24.38 -22.25 -3.58
C SER A 297 -24.11 -21.45 -2.31
N ILE A 298 -25.04 -21.45 -1.35
CA ILE A 298 -24.89 -20.72 -0.09
C ILE A 298 -24.73 -21.73 1.03
N ILE A 299 -23.58 -21.66 1.71
CA ILE A 299 -23.32 -22.34 2.96
C ILE A 299 -23.42 -21.29 4.06
N TRP A 300 -24.20 -21.58 5.09
CA TRP A 300 -24.38 -20.65 6.19
C TRP A 300 -24.20 -21.35 7.53
N GLY A 301 -23.60 -20.61 8.47
CA GLY A 301 -23.38 -21.04 9.84
C GLY A 301 -23.91 -20.01 10.82
N THR A 302 -24.22 -20.48 12.02
CA THR A 302 -24.58 -19.60 13.14
C THR A 302 -23.57 -19.76 14.26
N GLY A 303 -23.22 -18.66 14.91
CA GLY A 303 -22.35 -18.60 16.07
C GLY A 303 -22.96 -17.74 17.17
N SER A 304 -22.50 -17.93 18.40
CA SER A 304 -22.85 -17.06 19.52
C SER A 304 -21.60 -16.47 20.15
N ASP A 305 -21.51 -15.13 20.23
CA ASP A 305 -20.44 -14.44 20.95
C ASP A 305 -21.03 -13.46 21.96
N LYS A 306 -20.82 -13.72 23.24
CA LYS A 306 -21.30 -12.88 24.35
C LYS A 306 -20.72 -11.46 24.32
N ASN A 307 -19.61 -11.23 23.63
CA ASN A 307 -19.02 -9.89 23.50
C ASN A 307 -19.84 -8.97 22.58
N LEU A 308 -20.75 -9.51 21.76
CA LEU A 308 -21.59 -8.72 20.85
C LEU A 308 -22.81 -8.10 21.55
N GLU A 309 -23.06 -8.38 22.83
CA GLU A 309 -24.23 -7.86 23.57
C GLU A 309 -25.54 -8.12 22.83
N ASP A 310 -26.27 -7.09 22.38
CA ASP A 310 -27.53 -7.26 21.63
C ASP A 310 -27.33 -7.23 20.10
N ASN A 311 -26.08 -7.14 19.63
CA ASN A 311 -25.75 -7.00 18.22
C ASN A 311 -25.74 -8.35 17.49
N VAL A 312 -25.99 -8.27 16.19
CA VAL A 312 -25.76 -9.37 15.24
C VAL A 312 -24.64 -8.96 14.30
N SER A 313 -23.63 -9.80 14.18
CA SER A 313 -22.55 -9.64 13.19
C SER A 313 -22.77 -10.62 12.05
N VAL A 314 -22.72 -10.09 10.83
CA VAL A 314 -22.84 -10.89 9.60
C VAL A 314 -21.53 -10.76 8.83
N THR A 315 -20.96 -11.91 8.48
CA THR A 315 -19.77 -12.01 7.65
C THR A 315 -20.11 -12.83 6.41
N ILE A 316 -19.88 -12.26 5.24
CA ILE A 316 -20.08 -12.89 3.94
C ILE A 316 -18.73 -13.08 3.25
N ILE A 317 -18.50 -14.26 2.70
CA ILE A 317 -17.32 -14.56 1.88
C ILE A 317 -17.84 -15.14 0.56
N ALA A 318 -17.57 -14.44 -0.53
CA ALA A 318 -17.94 -14.86 -1.87
C ALA A 318 -16.70 -15.40 -2.60
N THR A 319 -16.83 -16.56 -3.25
CA THR A 319 -15.74 -17.22 -3.98
C THR A 319 -16.20 -17.74 -5.34
N GLY A 320 -15.25 -18.11 -6.20
CA GLY A 320 -15.53 -18.64 -7.54
C GLY A 320 -15.96 -17.57 -8.54
N PHE A 321 -15.44 -16.35 -8.43
CA PHE A 321 -15.67 -15.31 -9.43
C PHE A 321 -15.02 -15.68 -10.75
N ASN A 322 -15.73 -15.44 -11.86
CA ASN A 322 -15.15 -15.63 -13.18
C ASN A 322 -14.02 -14.59 -13.38
N THR A 323 -12.80 -15.06 -13.67
CA THR A 323 -11.49 -14.36 -13.71
C THR A 323 -11.41 -13.00 -14.45
N LYS A 324 -12.49 -12.56 -15.10
CA LYS A 324 -12.57 -11.30 -15.86
C LYS A 324 -13.19 -10.13 -15.09
N ASN A 325 -13.72 -10.35 -13.88
CA ASN A 325 -14.58 -9.37 -13.21
C ASN A 325 -13.93 -8.55 -12.09
N ILE A 326 -12.67 -8.80 -11.73
CA ILE A 326 -12.01 -7.96 -10.74
C ILE A 326 -11.37 -6.79 -11.47
N ALA A 327 -12.00 -5.63 -11.38
CA ALA A 327 -11.63 -4.41 -12.11
C ALA A 327 -10.17 -4.00 -11.91
N GLU A 328 -9.54 -4.40 -10.80
CA GLU A 328 -8.14 -4.11 -10.48
C GLU A 328 -7.13 -4.90 -11.33
N PHE A 329 -7.48 -6.09 -11.81
CA PHE A 329 -6.62 -6.89 -12.70
C PHE A 329 -6.80 -6.56 -14.18
N SER A 330 -7.97 -6.02 -14.56
CA SER A 330 -8.30 -5.64 -15.95
C SER A 330 -7.59 -4.37 -16.44
N GLN A 331 -6.85 -3.66 -15.57
CA GLN A 331 -6.05 -2.49 -15.98
C GLN A 331 -4.66 -2.84 -16.54
N ARG A 332 -4.30 -4.13 -16.68
CA ARG A 332 -3.20 -4.53 -17.56
C ARG A 332 -3.64 -4.29 -19.01
N ASN A 333 -3.51 -3.04 -19.47
CA ASN A 333 -3.21 -2.80 -20.87
C ASN A 333 -1.91 -3.55 -21.13
N GLU A 334 -2.00 -4.77 -21.67
CA GLU A 334 -0.86 -5.41 -22.29
C GLU A 334 -0.22 -4.35 -23.20
N PRO A 335 1.10 -4.09 -23.08
CA PRO A 335 1.74 -3.17 -24.01
C PRO A 335 1.49 -3.76 -25.40
N LYS A 336 0.68 -3.07 -26.21
CA LYS A 336 0.44 -3.44 -27.60
C LYS A 336 1.81 -3.38 -28.28
N VAL A 337 2.46 -4.53 -28.39
CA VAL A 337 3.65 -4.67 -29.21
C VAL A 337 3.18 -4.48 -30.64
N GLN A 338 3.26 -3.25 -31.14
CA GLN A 338 3.12 -2.97 -32.56
C GLN A 338 4.36 -3.58 -33.23
N ARG A 339 4.22 -4.83 -33.69
CA ARG A 339 5.21 -5.45 -34.57
C ARG A 339 5.04 -4.77 -35.92
N PHE A 340 5.93 -3.84 -36.22
CA PHE A 340 6.10 -3.36 -37.59
C PHE A 340 6.81 -4.48 -38.36
N ALA A 341 6.10 -5.11 -39.30
CA ALA A 341 6.74 -5.96 -40.29
C ALA A 341 7.43 -5.01 -41.28
N LEU A 342 8.76 -5.06 -41.32
CA LEU A 342 9.55 -4.50 -42.42
C LEU A 342 9.53 -5.57 -43.52
N ASP A 343 8.48 -5.56 -44.35
CA ASP A 343 8.52 -6.21 -45.65
C ASP A 343 8.02 -5.23 -46.71
N ASP A 344 8.84 -5.14 -47.74
CA ASP A 344 8.80 -4.23 -48.88
C ASP A 344 7.43 -4.20 -49.57
N GLU A 345 6.81 -3.02 -49.67
CA GLU A 345 6.17 -2.52 -50.90
C GLU A 345 5.83 -1.03 -50.76
N GLU A 346 6.10 -0.30 -51.83
CA GLU A 346 6.13 1.16 -51.98
C GLU A 346 4.83 1.87 -51.54
N ALA A 347 4.83 2.45 -50.34
CA ALA A 347 3.85 3.47 -49.97
C ALA A 347 4.29 4.82 -50.56
N LYS A 348 3.60 5.26 -51.61
CA LYS A 348 3.72 6.60 -52.21
C LYS A 348 3.54 7.69 -51.15
N ILE A 349 4.65 8.29 -50.74
CA ILE A 349 4.67 9.53 -49.94
C ILE A 349 4.39 10.69 -50.89
N GLY A 350 3.31 11.43 -50.59
CA GLY A 350 3.03 12.71 -51.23
C GLY A 350 4.16 13.69 -50.92
N LYS A 351 4.66 14.33 -51.98
CA LYS A 351 5.72 15.34 -51.96
C LYS A 351 5.39 16.47 -51.00
N ASP A 352 6.30 16.73 -50.07
CA ASP A 352 6.79 18.06 -49.73
C ASP A 352 8.25 17.88 -49.24
N GLU A 353 9.19 18.18 -50.13
CA GLU A 353 10.63 18.11 -49.89
C GLU A 353 11.14 19.47 -49.37
N GLU A 354 11.65 19.51 -48.14
CA GLU A 354 12.84 20.31 -47.82
C GLU A 354 13.95 19.32 -47.41
N VAL A 355 14.98 19.25 -48.24
CA VAL A 355 16.10 18.31 -48.13
C VAL A 355 17.16 18.87 -47.18
N LEU A 356 17.49 18.15 -46.12
CA LEU A 356 18.74 18.30 -45.37
C LEU A 356 19.62 17.08 -45.68
N GLU A 357 20.66 17.28 -46.48
CA GLU A 357 21.69 16.27 -46.76
C GLU A 357 22.54 16.02 -45.51
N PHE A 358 22.61 14.76 -45.07
CA PHE A 358 23.69 14.25 -44.23
C PHE A 358 24.57 13.37 -45.10
N VAL A 359 25.87 13.69 -45.13
CA VAL A 359 26.91 12.90 -45.78
C VAL A 359 27.31 11.79 -44.81
N ASP A 360 27.07 10.53 -45.19
CA ASP A 360 27.58 9.35 -44.49
C ASP A 360 29.04 9.10 -44.90
N ASP A 361 29.97 9.14 -43.93
CA ASP A 361 31.32 8.59 -44.10
C ASP A 361 31.28 7.09 -43.84
N GLU A 362 31.57 6.29 -44.87
CA GLU A 362 31.79 4.85 -44.74
C GLU A 362 33.03 4.53 -43.89
N PRO A 363 33.01 3.44 -43.09
CA PRO A 363 34.16 3.02 -42.32
C PRO A 363 35.21 2.35 -43.23
N GLN A 364 36.36 3.00 -43.42
CA GLN A 364 37.52 2.36 -44.05
C GLN A 364 38.27 1.46 -43.05
N ASP A 365 38.43 0.21 -43.50
CA ASP A 365 39.20 -0.88 -42.94
C ASP A 365 40.70 -0.54 -42.89
N LEU A 366 41.36 -0.74 -41.74
CA LEU A 366 42.80 -0.52 -41.58
C LEU A 366 43.43 -1.72 -40.86
N ASN A 367 43.99 -2.63 -41.65
CA ASN A 367 45.02 -3.57 -41.24
C ASN A 367 46.12 -3.64 -42.31
N GLN A 368 47.38 -3.78 -41.83
CA GLN A 368 48.70 -3.69 -42.51
C GLN A 368 49.28 -2.26 -42.47
N ASP A 369 50.43 -1.95 -41.84
CA ASP A 369 51.72 -2.66 -41.75
C ASP A 369 52.48 -2.45 -40.40
N GLU A 370 53.51 -3.28 -40.19
CA GLU A 370 54.38 -3.47 -39.01
C GLU A 370 55.47 -2.36 -38.77
N PRO A 371 56.32 -2.44 -37.71
CA PRO A 371 56.68 -1.32 -36.83
C PRO A 371 58.02 -0.61 -37.13
N GLU A 372 58.20 0.62 -36.63
CA GLU A 372 59.51 1.23 -36.39
C GLU A 372 59.65 1.80 -34.96
N GLU A 373 60.88 1.66 -34.45
CA GLU A 373 61.31 1.82 -33.07
C GLU A 373 61.31 3.27 -32.54
N GLY A 374 61.05 3.40 -31.24
CA GLY A 374 61.78 4.36 -30.39
C GLY A 374 61.11 5.69 -30.08
N ALA A 375 60.11 5.71 -29.19
CA ALA A 375 59.91 6.82 -28.25
C ALA A 375 59.10 6.38 -27.01
N SER A 376 59.59 6.77 -25.85
CA SER A 376 59.04 6.51 -24.51
C SER A 376 57.57 6.91 -24.37
N ARG A 377 56.74 6.00 -23.82
CA ARG A 377 55.35 6.30 -23.39
C ARG A 377 55.38 7.13 -22.11
N VAL A 378 55.18 8.45 -22.22
CA VAL A 378 54.70 9.28 -21.11
C VAL A 378 53.23 9.57 -21.38
N ILE A 379 52.35 9.15 -20.47
CA ILE A 379 50.93 9.48 -20.51
C ILE A 379 50.81 10.89 -19.93
N ASP A 380 50.39 11.84 -20.76
CA ASP A 380 50.11 13.21 -20.35
C ASP A 380 48.67 13.29 -19.84
N PHE A 381 48.50 13.39 -18.52
CA PHE A 381 47.19 13.38 -17.87
C PHE A 381 46.38 14.65 -18.15
N ASP A 382 47.04 15.77 -18.48
CA ASP A 382 46.40 17.05 -18.78
C ASP A 382 45.60 16.98 -20.10
N ALA A 383 46.02 16.13 -21.05
CA ALA A 383 45.31 15.94 -22.32
C ALA A 383 44.00 15.16 -22.16
N ILE A 384 43.89 14.30 -21.14
CA ILE A 384 42.71 13.48 -20.87
C ILE A 384 41.63 14.30 -20.14
N GLU A 385 42.03 15.20 -19.23
CA GLU A 385 41.09 16.11 -18.57
C GLU A 385 40.49 17.12 -19.57
N LYS A 386 41.32 17.67 -20.46
CA LYS A 386 40.84 18.57 -21.52
C LYS A 386 39.80 17.91 -22.44
N ALA A 387 40.00 16.64 -22.78
CA ALA A 387 39.06 15.86 -23.58
C ALA A 387 37.75 15.53 -22.83
N LYS A 388 37.77 15.47 -21.49
CA LYS A 388 36.54 15.33 -20.67
C LYS A 388 35.77 16.64 -20.59
N ASP A 389 36.46 17.77 -20.40
CA ASP A 389 35.83 19.09 -20.34
C ASP A 389 35.17 19.48 -21.67
N ASP A 390 35.84 19.22 -22.80
CA ASP A 390 35.25 19.44 -24.13
C ASP A 390 33.99 18.59 -24.35
N ARG A 391 33.94 17.38 -23.77
CA ARG A 391 32.78 16.49 -23.83
C ARG A 391 31.62 17.00 -22.98
N ILE A 392 31.90 17.53 -21.79
CA ILE A 392 30.88 18.14 -20.92
C ILE A 392 30.33 19.42 -21.55
N HIS A 393 31.19 20.22 -22.20
CA HIS A 393 30.80 21.48 -22.84
C HIS A 393 29.84 21.31 -24.04
N LEU A 394 29.89 20.16 -24.72
CA LEU A 394 29.00 19.83 -25.84
C LEU A 394 27.57 19.51 -25.36
N PHE A 395 27.40 18.89 -24.20
CA PHE A 395 26.08 18.49 -23.68
C PHE A 395 25.26 19.65 -23.10
N TYR A 396 25.89 20.74 -22.65
CA TYR A 396 25.20 21.86 -21.99
C TYR A 396 24.85 23.04 -22.92
N LYS A 397 25.32 23.04 -24.18
CA LYS A 397 25.09 24.16 -25.10
C LYS A 397 23.68 24.20 -25.70
N ASP A 398 22.98 23.07 -25.77
CA ASP A 398 21.68 22.96 -26.45
C ASP A 398 20.45 23.18 -25.57
N THR A 399 20.59 23.35 -24.25
CA THR A 399 19.45 23.62 -23.35
C THR A 399 19.21 25.10 -23.04
N VAL A 400 19.96 26.04 -23.63
CA VAL A 400 19.72 27.48 -23.44
C VAL A 400 19.66 28.20 -24.78
N GLN A 401 18.62 27.92 -25.57
CA GLN A 401 18.14 28.87 -26.57
C GLN A 401 17.02 29.75 -26.00
N LYS A 402 17.41 30.99 -25.78
CA LYS A 402 16.64 32.18 -25.40
C LYS A 402 15.45 32.37 -26.36
N LYS A 403 14.22 32.11 -25.93
CA LYS A 403 13.03 32.53 -26.67
C LYS A 403 12.79 34.03 -26.37
N VAL A 404 13.28 34.88 -27.26
CA VAL A 404 12.89 36.30 -27.32
C VAL A 404 11.50 36.33 -27.95
N VAL A 405 10.49 36.76 -27.19
CA VAL A 405 9.16 37.08 -27.71
C VAL A 405 9.00 38.59 -27.59
N GLU A 406 8.92 39.25 -28.73
CA GLU A 406 8.61 40.68 -28.87
C GLU A 406 7.14 40.94 -28.51
N GLU A 407 6.89 42.03 -27.78
CA GLU A 407 5.57 42.57 -27.48
C GLU A 407 4.95 43.20 -28.74
N SER A 408 3.72 42.79 -29.09
CA SER A 408 2.78 43.66 -29.82
C SER A 408 1.35 43.40 -29.33
N GLU A 409 0.62 44.50 -29.14
CA GLU A 409 -0.64 44.63 -28.43
C GLU A 409 -1.81 43.87 -29.06
N MET A 410 -2.63 43.22 -28.24
CA MET A 410 -4.06 43.01 -28.51
C MET A 410 -4.84 42.90 -27.20
N ASP A 411 -5.71 43.89 -26.97
CA ASP A 411 -6.64 44.01 -25.85
C ASP A 411 -7.80 43.00 -25.93
N MET A 412 -8.17 42.40 -24.78
CA MET A 412 -9.59 42.19 -24.40
C MET A 412 -9.70 41.91 -22.88
N PRO A 413 -10.83 42.30 -22.26
CA PRO A 413 -10.86 42.90 -20.93
C PRO A 413 -11.42 41.95 -19.86
N LEU A 414 -11.21 42.28 -18.57
CA LEU A 414 -12.23 42.28 -17.50
C LEU A 414 -11.60 42.55 -16.10
N GLY A 415 -11.84 43.77 -15.60
CA GLY A 415 -12.43 44.01 -14.26
C GLY A 415 -11.62 43.78 -12.97
N TYR A 416 -10.95 44.84 -12.48
CA TYR A 416 -10.81 45.32 -11.08
C TYR A 416 -10.72 44.30 -9.91
N SER A 417 -9.76 44.36 -8.98
CA SER A 417 -9.18 45.54 -8.33
C SER A 417 -7.86 45.25 -7.57
N GLN A 418 -6.94 46.20 -7.62
CA GLN A 418 -5.63 46.22 -6.95
C GLN A 418 -5.74 46.59 -5.46
N GLY A 419 -4.94 45.90 -4.63
CA GLY A 419 -4.48 46.39 -3.33
C GLY A 419 -2.94 46.41 -3.30
N ARG A 420 -2.36 47.61 -3.24
CA ARG A 420 -0.91 47.89 -3.19
C ARG A 420 -0.21 47.22 -2.01
N ILE A 421 0.92 46.55 -2.27
CA ILE A 421 2.04 46.46 -1.30
C ILE A 421 3.29 47.01 -1.98
N SER A 422 3.85 48.04 -1.34
CA SER A 422 5.05 48.77 -1.69
C SER A 422 6.33 47.99 -1.39
N THR A 423 7.21 47.93 -2.38
CA THR A 423 8.68 48.06 -2.31
C THR A 423 9.38 47.82 -0.96
N GLY A 424 10.14 46.73 -0.89
CA GLY A 424 11.28 46.55 0.01
C GLY A 424 12.30 45.65 -0.68
N VAL A 425 13.23 46.26 -1.42
CA VAL A 425 14.34 45.57 -2.09
C VAL A 425 15.26 44.97 -1.02
N GLY A 426 15.21 43.65 -0.85
CA GLY A 426 16.23 42.88 -0.16
C GLY A 426 16.99 42.08 -1.20
N GLU A 427 18.29 42.38 -1.38
CA GLU A 427 19.20 41.65 -2.25
C GLU A 427 19.10 40.14 -1.97
N ARG A 428 18.68 39.38 -2.98
CA ARG A 428 18.82 37.91 -2.94
C ARG A 428 20.30 37.61 -3.04
N PHE A 429 20.85 36.96 -2.02
CA PHE A 429 22.21 36.40 -2.07
C PHE A 429 22.24 35.33 -3.16
N SER A 430 22.76 35.66 -4.35
CA SER A 430 23.02 34.70 -5.42
C SER A 430 24.46 34.21 -5.27
N ILE A 431 24.63 32.94 -4.90
CA ILE A 431 25.93 32.26 -4.96
C ILE A 431 26.22 31.96 -6.43
N SER A 432 27.39 32.34 -6.91
CA SER A 432 27.82 32.03 -8.27
C SER A 432 28.37 30.60 -8.31
N PRO A 433 28.26 29.86 -9.43
CA PRO A 433 28.80 28.51 -9.55
C PRO A 433 30.29 28.39 -9.19
N GLU A 434 31.09 29.42 -9.50
CA GLU A 434 32.52 29.52 -9.17
C GLU A 434 32.79 29.58 -7.66
N ASP A 435 31.86 30.09 -6.86
CA ASP A 435 31.99 30.16 -5.39
C ASP A 435 31.78 28.78 -4.72
N MET A 436 31.18 27.82 -5.45
CA MET A 436 30.92 26.45 -4.95
C MET A 436 32.10 25.49 -5.19
N GLU A 437 33.15 25.93 -5.87
CA GLU A 437 34.34 25.13 -6.15
C GLU A 437 35.48 25.37 -5.13
N ASP A 438 35.39 26.41 -4.28
CA ASP A 438 36.37 26.69 -3.22
C ASP A 438 35.96 26.05 -1.89
N ASP A 439 36.62 24.95 -1.51
CA ASP A 439 36.38 24.21 -0.26
C ASP A 439 36.45 25.11 0.99
N ARG A 440 37.29 26.15 0.98
CA ARG A 440 37.42 27.09 2.12
C ARG A 440 36.24 28.06 2.22
N TYR A 441 35.46 28.21 1.16
CA TYR A 441 34.22 28.98 1.17
C TYR A 441 33.07 28.15 1.71
N ILE A 442 32.99 26.87 1.33
CA ILE A 442 31.99 25.91 1.84
C ILE A 442 32.12 25.73 3.35
N GLU A 443 33.35 25.52 3.84
CA GLU A 443 33.63 25.33 5.27
C GLU A 443 33.25 26.57 6.12
N ARG A 444 33.38 27.78 5.54
CA ARG A 444 32.92 29.03 6.18
C ARG A 444 31.40 29.16 6.20
N ILE A 445 30.71 28.69 5.17
CA ILE A 445 29.25 28.69 5.12
C ILE A 445 28.71 27.70 6.15
N GLU A 446 29.21 26.45 6.17
CA GLU A 446 28.74 25.40 7.09
C GLU A 446 28.78 25.83 8.56
N ASN A 447 29.86 26.51 8.97
CA ASN A 447 30.06 26.95 10.35
C ASN A 447 29.16 28.13 10.79
N VAL A 448 28.36 28.72 9.91
CA VAL A 448 27.43 29.81 10.24
C VAL A 448 25.98 29.36 10.01
N PRO A 449 25.09 29.37 11.01
CA PRO A 449 23.68 29.01 10.84
C PRO A 449 22.93 29.85 9.81
N ALA A 450 21.98 29.24 9.09
CA ALA A 450 21.29 29.82 7.93
C ALA A 450 20.61 31.19 8.18
N TYR A 451 20.09 31.42 9.39
CA TYR A 451 19.45 32.69 9.76
C TYR A 451 20.44 33.87 9.85
N LYS A 452 21.71 33.61 10.19
CA LYS A 452 22.78 34.63 10.17
C LYS A 452 23.28 34.90 8.75
N ARG A 453 23.31 33.87 7.88
CA ARG A 453 23.70 34.02 6.46
C ARG A 453 22.78 34.97 5.69
N LYS A 454 21.49 34.98 6.03
CA LYS A 454 20.47 35.74 5.29
C LYS A 454 20.38 37.23 5.64
N LYS A 455 21.21 37.74 6.57
CA LYS A 455 21.09 39.11 7.15
C LYS A 455 19.63 39.55 7.34
N SER A 456 18.78 38.63 7.82
CA SER A 456 17.43 39.01 8.24
C SER A 456 17.58 39.86 9.49
N LYS A 457 17.06 41.08 9.46
CA LYS A 457 16.99 41.98 10.62
C LYS A 457 16.58 41.19 11.88
N GLN A 458 17.50 41.16 12.85
CA GLN A 458 17.34 40.89 14.28
C GLN A 458 16.24 39.90 14.69
N LEU A 459 16.67 38.71 15.07
CA LEU A 459 16.05 37.92 16.13
C LEU A 459 17.14 37.65 17.16
N ASP A 460 17.48 38.66 17.96
CA ASP A 460 18.23 38.48 19.20
C ASP A 460 17.39 39.05 20.36
N ALA A 461 16.95 38.11 21.19
CA ALA A 461 16.59 38.17 22.61
C ALA A 461 16.27 39.53 23.28
N SER A 462 14.98 39.73 23.53
CA SER A 462 14.46 40.09 24.86
C SER A 462 12.95 39.76 24.90
N VAL A 463 12.57 38.85 25.79
CA VAL A 463 11.16 38.61 26.13
C VAL A 463 10.64 39.85 26.83
N GLU A 464 9.73 40.57 26.18
CA GLU A 464 8.71 41.37 26.84
C GLU A 464 7.36 40.95 26.27
N ASP A 465 6.48 40.53 27.17
CA ASP A 465 5.10 40.13 26.94
C ASP A 465 4.34 41.32 26.34
N ASP A 466 3.98 41.23 25.06
CA ASP A 466 3.25 42.28 24.36
C ASP A 466 2.11 41.65 23.56
N SER A 467 0.96 41.60 24.24
CA SER A 467 -0.38 41.24 23.78
C SER A 467 -0.83 42.10 22.59
N ARG A 468 -0.23 41.92 21.40
CA ARG A 468 -0.58 42.68 20.19
C ARG A 468 -0.53 41.83 18.91
N TYR A 469 -1.27 40.73 18.88
CA TYR A 469 -1.89 40.32 17.61
C TYR A 469 -2.99 41.34 17.30
N LYS A 470 -2.78 42.20 16.29
CA LYS A 470 -3.82 43.11 15.79
C LYS A 470 -4.86 42.28 15.02
N VAL A 471 -5.80 41.68 15.74
CA VAL A 471 -6.96 41.00 15.14
C VAL A 471 -7.76 42.07 14.36
N SER A 472 -8.06 41.80 13.10
CA SER A 472 -8.81 42.73 12.24
C SER A 472 -10.23 42.90 12.78
N ARG A 473 -10.59 44.10 13.25
CA ARG A 473 -11.92 44.42 13.80
C ARG A 473 -12.99 44.71 12.73
N PHE A 474 -12.68 44.53 11.45
CA PHE A 474 -13.55 44.91 10.35
C PHE A 474 -14.50 43.77 9.94
N THR A 475 -15.78 44.09 9.71
CA THR A 475 -16.79 43.16 9.18
C THR A 475 -17.43 43.73 7.92
N ILE A 476 -17.77 42.88 6.96
CA ILE A 476 -18.47 43.25 5.74
C ILE A 476 -19.98 43.11 5.99
N SER A 477 -20.74 44.20 5.82
CA SER A 477 -22.20 44.20 5.96
C SER A 477 -22.85 44.89 4.76
N GLU A 478 -24.01 44.42 4.31
CA GLU A 478 -24.78 45.12 3.27
C GLU A 478 -25.61 46.25 3.89
N GLY A 479 -25.40 47.48 3.39
CA GLY A 479 -26.27 48.59 3.75
C GLY A 479 -27.66 48.42 3.13
N LYS A 480 -28.68 49.09 3.69
CA LYS A 480 -30.07 49.08 3.19
C LYS A 480 -30.26 49.55 1.74
N ASP A 481 -29.19 50.03 1.11
CA ASP A 481 -29.14 50.49 -0.28
C ASP A 481 -28.53 49.42 -1.22
N GLY A 482 -28.34 48.18 -0.74
CA GLY A 482 -27.85 47.02 -1.52
C GLY A 482 -26.36 47.06 -1.88
N LYS A 483 -25.56 47.92 -1.23
CA LYS A 483 -24.10 47.99 -1.44
C LYS A 483 -23.35 47.55 -0.19
N THR A 484 -22.34 46.71 -0.40
CA THR A 484 -21.48 46.17 0.65
C THR A 484 -20.61 47.27 1.27
N LYS A 485 -20.68 47.45 2.58
CA LYS A 485 -19.88 48.41 3.35
C LYS A 485 -19.07 47.68 4.42
N ILE A 486 -17.81 48.07 4.55
CA ILE A 486 -16.90 47.58 5.60
C ILE A 486 -17.16 48.41 6.85
N VAL A 487 -17.64 47.77 7.92
CA VAL A 487 -17.89 48.38 9.24
C VAL A 487 -16.73 48.02 10.15
N ARG A 488 -16.27 49.00 10.95
CA ARG A 488 -15.04 48.89 11.78
C ARG A 488 -15.24 48.19 13.13
N ASP A 489 -16.48 47.95 13.54
CA ASP A 489 -16.82 47.26 14.78
C ASP A 489 -17.45 45.91 14.44
N ASN A 490 -16.71 44.83 14.71
CA ASN A 490 -17.20 43.46 14.60
C ASN A 490 -17.93 43.09 15.91
N PRO A 491 -19.27 42.91 15.90
CA PRO A 491 -20.02 42.57 17.11
C PRO A 491 -19.75 41.14 17.63
N TYR A 492 -18.99 40.30 16.90
CA TYR A 492 -18.63 38.94 17.34
C TYR A 492 -17.25 38.85 18.00
N LEU A 493 -16.48 39.94 18.03
CA LEU A 493 -15.20 40.04 18.75
C LEU A 493 -15.37 41.02 19.91
N HIS A 494 -16.00 40.53 20.99
CA HIS A 494 -16.00 41.21 22.28
C HIS A 494 -14.78 40.73 23.07
N ASP A 495 -13.85 41.64 23.37
CA ASP A 495 -12.64 41.39 24.19
C ASP A 495 -12.97 41.05 25.67
N ASN A 496 -14.23 40.73 26.01
CA ASN A 496 -14.69 40.34 27.33
C ASN A 496 -15.64 39.13 27.22
N VAL A 497 -15.09 37.93 27.28
CA VAL A 497 -15.79 36.75 27.82
C VAL A 497 -14.75 35.99 28.65
N ASP A 498 -15.09 35.78 29.93
CA ASP A 498 -14.27 35.25 31.05
C ASP A 498 -13.42 34.01 30.73
#